data_AF-A0A9W3EJ53-F1
#
_entry.id   AF-A0A9W3EJ53-F1
#
_cell.length_a   1.000
_cell.length_b   1.000
_cell.length_c   1.000
_cell.angle_alpha   90.00
_cell.angle_beta   90.00
_cell.angle_gamma   90.00
#
_symmetry.space_group_name_H-M   'P 1'
#
loop_
_entity.id
_entity.type
_entity.pdbx_description
1 polymer ?
#
loop_
_entity_poly.entity_id
_entity_poly.type
_entity_poly.pdbx_seq_one_letter_code
_entity_poly.pdbx_strand_id
1 'polypeptide(L)'
;MLPKPGIYYLPWEVSAGQVPDGDTLRTYGRLHSYDMTQSRVTLTAQHGSDQHQILVCTKLVEPFQAQVGSLYTVLGELEHQRDGGSVVKARVLTCVEGTNLPLLEQAIREQRMYRQERDSSQ
;
A
#
# COMPACT_ATOMS: atom_id res chain seq x y z
N MET A 1 23.69 -4.81 5.45
CA MET A 1 22.70 -3.73 5.70
C MET A 1 21.32 -4.27 5.36
N LEU A 2 20.28 -3.91 6.14
CA LEU A 2 18.90 -4.37 5.96
C LEU A 2 18.02 -3.24 5.38
N PRO A 3 16.91 -3.55 4.67
CA PRO A 3 16.00 -2.53 4.15
C PRO A 3 15.29 -1.76 5.29
N LYS A 4 14.83 -0.54 5.00
CA LYS A 4 13.96 0.23 5.91
C LYS A 4 12.67 -0.57 6.22
N PRO A 5 12.09 -0.41 7.41
CA PRO A 5 10.81 -1.03 7.73
C PRO A 5 9.69 -0.42 6.88
N GLY A 6 8.73 -1.24 6.46
CA GLY A 6 7.53 -0.76 5.78
C GLY A 6 6.51 -0.21 6.76
N ILE A 7 6.44 1.11 6.85
CA ILE A 7 5.47 1.82 7.69
C ILE A 7 4.09 1.68 7.06
N TYR A 8 3.06 1.41 7.87
CA TYR A 8 1.70 1.35 7.36
C TYR A 8 1.20 2.74 6.97
N TYR A 9 0.75 2.87 5.73
CA TYR A 9 0.01 4.02 5.21
C TYR A 9 -1.34 3.56 4.66
N LEU A 10 -2.38 4.33 4.94
CA LEU A 10 -3.71 4.11 4.41
C LEU A 10 -3.72 4.47 2.92
N PRO A 11 -4.53 3.83 2.07
CA PRO A 11 -4.48 4.03 0.62
C PRO A 11 -4.77 5.48 0.20
N TRP A 12 -5.64 6.17 0.93
CA TRP A 12 -5.92 7.59 0.69
C TRP A 12 -4.75 8.51 1.06
N GLU A 13 -3.90 8.14 2.02
CA GLU A 13 -2.69 8.91 2.36
C GLU A 13 -1.64 8.79 1.24
N VAL A 14 -1.49 7.59 0.68
CA VAL A 14 -0.57 7.33 -0.43
C VAL A 14 -1.04 8.05 -1.70
N SER A 15 -2.32 7.91 -2.07
CA SER A 15 -2.87 8.55 -3.28
C SER A 15 -2.96 10.07 -3.18
N ALA A 16 -3.06 10.64 -1.98
CA ALA A 16 -3.00 12.08 -1.75
C ALA A 16 -1.56 12.64 -1.74
N GLY A 17 -0.53 11.81 -1.97
CA GLY A 17 0.86 12.27 -2.01
C GLY A 17 1.46 12.61 -0.65
N GLN A 18 0.92 12.05 0.44
CA GLN A 18 1.43 12.32 1.80
C GLN A 18 2.67 11.50 2.17
N VAL A 19 3.05 10.54 1.31
CA VAL A 19 4.21 9.68 1.52
C VAL A 19 5.39 10.18 0.67
N PRO A 20 6.56 10.44 1.27
CA PRO A 20 7.73 10.90 0.55
C PRO A 20 8.22 9.92 -0.52
N ASP A 21 8.87 10.46 -1.55
CA ASP A 21 9.53 9.65 -2.57
C ASP A 21 10.67 8.81 -1.98
N GLY A 22 10.76 7.55 -2.40
CA GLY A 22 11.77 6.60 -1.94
C GLY A 22 11.51 5.98 -0.56
N ASP A 23 10.43 6.36 0.13
CA ASP A 23 10.09 5.75 1.41
C ASP A 23 9.52 4.34 1.27
N THR A 24 9.86 3.49 2.23
CA THR A 24 9.33 2.14 2.33
C THR A 24 7.99 2.16 3.04
N LEU A 25 6.96 1.69 2.37
CA LEU A 25 5.60 1.64 2.88
C LEU A 25 5.01 0.24 2.86
N ARG A 26 3.97 0.07 3.67
CA ARG A 26 2.99 -1.00 3.55
C ARG A 26 1.61 -0.38 3.40
N THR A 27 0.86 -0.81 2.40
CA THR A 27 -0.53 -0.38 2.20
C THR A 27 -1.37 -1.57 1.70
N TYR A 28 -2.65 -1.33 1.44
CA TYR A 28 -3.59 -2.35 0.99
C TYR A 28 -4.51 -1.83 -0.11
N GLY A 29 -5.24 -2.73 -0.74
CA GLY A 29 -6.33 -2.38 -1.65
C GLY A 29 -6.87 -3.60 -2.36
N ARG A 30 -8.08 -3.47 -2.91
CA ARG A 30 -8.68 -4.51 -3.73
C ARG A 30 -8.08 -4.48 -5.12
N LEU A 31 -7.65 -5.64 -5.62
CA LEU A 31 -7.10 -5.80 -6.96
C LEU A 31 -8.16 -5.43 -8.00
N HIS A 32 -7.96 -4.35 -8.73
CA HIS A 32 -8.87 -3.93 -9.79
C HIS A 32 -8.45 -4.49 -11.15
N SER A 33 -7.16 -4.36 -11.47
CA SER A 33 -6.60 -4.84 -12.74
C SER A 33 -5.13 -5.22 -12.60
N TYR A 34 -4.66 -6.07 -13.51
CA TYR A 34 -3.26 -6.47 -13.63
C TYR A 34 -2.85 -6.48 -15.10
N ASP A 35 -1.92 -5.60 -15.46
CA ASP A 35 -1.25 -5.57 -16.75
C ASP A 35 0.06 -6.37 -16.67
N MET A 36 0.02 -7.59 -17.21
CA MET A 36 1.18 -8.49 -17.26
C MET A 36 2.29 -7.98 -18.19
N THR A 37 1.96 -7.19 -19.21
CA THR A 37 2.97 -6.69 -20.17
C THR A 37 3.85 -5.61 -19.54
N GLN A 38 3.27 -4.85 -18.61
CA GLN A 38 3.96 -3.79 -17.88
C GLN A 38 4.40 -4.20 -16.46
N SER A 39 4.09 -5.43 -16.03
CA SER A 39 4.23 -5.88 -14.63
C SER A 39 3.63 -4.85 -13.67
N ARG A 40 2.35 -4.49 -13.89
CA ARG A 40 1.68 -3.41 -13.15
C ARG A 40 0.29 -3.81 -12.68
N VAL A 41 0.05 -3.68 -11.39
CA VAL A 41 -1.23 -3.86 -10.72
C VAL A 41 -1.84 -2.51 -10.38
N THR A 42 -3.16 -2.40 -10.51
CA THR A 42 -3.94 -1.30 -9.92
C THR A 42 -4.73 -1.84 -8.72
N LEU A 43 -4.41 -1.35 -7.53
CA LEU A 43 -5.20 -1.56 -6.33
C LEU A 43 -6.15 -0.38 -6.12
N THR A 44 -7.33 -0.66 -5.58
CA THR A 44 -8.35 0.35 -5.27
C THR A 44 -8.80 0.24 -3.82
N ALA A 45 -9.10 1.36 -3.19
CA ALA A 45 -9.69 1.42 -1.86
C ALA A 45 -10.78 2.48 -1.82
N GLN A 46 -11.85 2.22 -1.07
CA GLN A 46 -12.94 3.17 -0.87
C GLN A 46 -12.74 3.91 0.44
N HIS A 47 -12.92 5.22 0.45
CA HIS A 47 -12.89 6.06 1.64
C HIS A 47 -14.00 7.11 1.54
N GLY A 48 -15.08 6.90 2.31
CA GLY A 48 -16.30 7.70 2.14
C GLY A 48 -16.93 7.45 0.77
N SER A 49 -17.15 8.52 0.01
CA SER A 49 -17.63 8.47 -1.39
C SER A 49 -16.52 8.29 -2.42
N ASP A 50 -15.26 8.40 -2.00
CA ASP A 50 -14.13 8.56 -2.91
C ASP A 50 -13.38 7.23 -3.10
N GLN A 51 -13.01 6.96 -4.35
CA GLN A 51 -12.21 5.80 -4.72
C GLN A 51 -10.75 6.21 -4.95
N HIS A 52 -9.86 5.62 -4.17
CA HIS A 52 -8.42 5.86 -4.22
C HIS A 52 -7.72 4.74 -4.99
N GLN A 53 -6.80 5.11 -5.89
CA GLN A 53 -6.03 4.18 -6.70
C GLN A 53 -4.57 4.15 -6.27
N ILE A 54 -4.00 2.95 -6.20
CA ILE A 54 -2.59 2.70 -5.93
C ILE A 54 -2.02 1.84 -7.04
N LEU A 55 -1.02 2.36 -7.73
CA LEU A 55 -0.28 1.60 -8.75
C LEU A 55 0.85 0.82 -8.08
N VAL A 56 1.00 -0.44 -8.49
CA VAL A 56 2.00 -1.36 -7.94
C VAL A 56 2.79 -1.98 -9.08
N CYS A 57 4.12 -1.85 -9.04
CA CYS A 57 5.02 -2.56 -9.94
C CYS A 57 5.29 -3.97 -9.36
N THR A 58 4.97 -5.00 -10.14
CA THR A 58 5.00 -6.42 -9.71
C THR A 58 6.23 -7.20 -10.16
N LYS A 59 7.20 -6.54 -10.81
CA LYS A 59 8.40 -7.17 -11.40
C LYS A 59 9.17 -8.12 -10.49
N LEU A 60 9.16 -7.88 -9.17
CA LEU A 60 9.91 -8.68 -8.18
C LEU A 60 9.03 -9.70 -7.43
N VAL A 61 7.72 -9.68 -7.64
CA VAL A 61 6.73 -10.52 -6.95
C VAL A 61 5.96 -11.41 -7.92
N GLU A 62 6.36 -11.43 -9.19
CA GLU A 62 5.90 -12.38 -10.18
C GLU A 62 6.69 -13.71 -10.08
N PRO A 63 6.05 -14.87 -10.36
CA PRO A 63 4.62 -15.03 -10.63
C PRO A 63 3.78 -14.95 -9.34
N PHE A 64 2.57 -14.41 -9.45
CA PHE A 64 1.54 -14.50 -8.40
C PHE A 64 0.17 -14.75 -9.03
N GLN A 65 -0.75 -15.34 -8.27
CA GLN A 65 -2.12 -15.53 -8.71
C GLN A 65 -2.90 -14.21 -8.53
N ALA A 66 -3.23 -13.55 -9.64
CA ALA A 66 -4.01 -12.33 -9.65
C ALA A 66 -5.51 -12.62 -9.50
N GLN A 67 -6.07 -12.37 -8.32
CA GLN A 67 -7.48 -12.56 -8.02
C GLN A 67 -8.19 -11.20 -7.98
N VAL A 68 -8.85 -10.84 -9.09
CA VAL A 68 -9.58 -9.57 -9.21
C VAL A 68 -10.70 -9.49 -8.18
N GLY A 69 -10.85 -8.32 -7.57
CA GLY A 69 -11.80 -8.04 -6.49
C GLY A 69 -11.28 -8.40 -5.10
N SER A 70 -10.23 -9.22 -4.98
CA SER A 70 -9.69 -9.60 -3.67
C SER A 70 -8.81 -8.53 -3.04
N LEU A 71 -8.77 -8.51 -1.71
CA LEU A 71 -7.92 -7.62 -0.93
C LEU A 71 -6.47 -8.10 -0.96
N TYR A 72 -5.56 -7.17 -1.25
CA TYR A 72 -4.12 -7.39 -1.21
C TYR A 72 -3.47 -6.43 -0.24
N THR A 73 -2.36 -6.87 0.37
CA THR A 73 -1.39 -5.99 1.03
C THR A 73 -0.12 -5.96 0.22
N VAL A 74 0.48 -4.77 0.11
CA VAL A 74 1.74 -4.55 -0.59
C VAL A 74 2.76 -3.94 0.36
N LEU A 75 3.99 -4.45 0.33
CA LEU A 75 5.17 -3.86 0.97
C LEU A 75 6.18 -3.53 -0.14
N GLY A 76 6.64 -2.30 -0.17
CA GLY A 76 7.56 -1.84 -1.19
C GLY A 76 8.01 -0.40 -1.00
N GLU A 77 8.75 0.08 -1.98
CA GLU A 77 9.25 1.46 -2.05
C GLU A 77 8.31 2.28 -2.92
N LEU A 78 7.93 3.48 -2.48
CA LEU A 78 7.20 4.42 -3.31
C LEU A 78 8.17 5.13 -4.26
N GLU A 79 7.87 5.12 -5.56
CA GLU A 79 8.59 5.88 -6.57
C GLU A 79 7.62 6.80 -7.32
N HIS A 80 7.92 8.09 -7.33
CA HIS A 80 7.21 9.08 -8.14
C HIS A 80 7.66 8.98 -9.60
N GLN A 81 6.69 8.90 -10.50
CA GLN A 81 6.90 8.92 -11.95
C GLN A 81 7.02 10.36 -12.43
N ARG A 82 7.71 10.57 -13.55
CA ARG A 82 7.98 11.91 -14.12
C ARG A 82 6.70 12.66 -14.51
N ASP A 83 5.66 11.90 -14.78
CA ASP A 83 4.30 12.26 -15.17
C ASP A 83 3.39 12.56 -13.96
N GLY A 84 3.92 12.57 -12.74
CA GLY A 84 3.22 13.01 -11.52
C GLY A 84 2.41 11.93 -10.81
N GLY A 85 2.35 10.70 -11.35
CA GLY A 85 1.81 9.54 -10.65
C GLY A 85 2.83 8.87 -9.74
N SER A 86 2.39 8.10 -8.74
CA SER A 86 3.30 7.33 -7.86
C SER A 86 3.04 5.83 -8.00
N VAL A 87 4.11 5.04 -7.96
CA VAL A 87 4.05 3.57 -8.07
C VAL A 87 4.80 2.94 -6.91
N VAL A 88 4.19 1.95 -6.27
CA VAL A 88 4.84 1.13 -5.25
C VAL A 88 5.59 -0.02 -5.93
N LYS A 89 6.92 -0.08 -5.78
CA LYS A 89 7.71 -1.23 -6.22
C LYS A 89 7.63 -2.32 -5.17
N ALA A 90 6.78 -3.31 -5.45
CA ALA A 90 6.52 -4.37 -4.51
C ALA A 90 7.75 -5.24 -4.31
N ARG A 91 8.11 -5.45 -3.04
CA ARG A 91 8.96 -6.57 -2.59
C ARG A 91 8.12 -7.73 -2.07
N VAL A 92 6.92 -7.43 -1.57
CA VAL A 92 5.92 -8.42 -1.15
C VAL A 92 4.55 -7.93 -1.62
N LEU A 93 3.77 -8.82 -2.21
CA LEU A 93 2.38 -8.61 -2.58
C LEU A 93 1.60 -9.86 -2.18
N THR A 94 0.70 -9.73 -1.21
CA THR A 94 0.00 -10.88 -0.61
C THR A 94 -1.50 -10.71 -0.74
N CYS A 95 -2.17 -11.70 -1.33
CA CYS A 95 -3.63 -11.81 -1.27
C CYS A 95 -4.03 -12.14 0.18
N VAL A 96 -4.85 -11.29 0.78
CA VAL A 96 -5.31 -11.39 2.17
C VAL A 96 -6.83 -11.36 2.23
N GLU A 97 -7.51 -11.88 1.21
CA GLU A 97 -8.96 -11.95 1.16
C GLU A 97 -9.52 -12.67 2.41
N GLY A 98 -10.64 -12.14 2.93
CA GLY A 98 -11.19 -12.58 4.21
C GLY A 98 -10.65 -11.85 5.43
N THR A 99 -9.62 -11.00 5.28
CA THR A 99 -9.16 -10.13 6.38
C THR A 99 -10.24 -9.12 6.78
N ASN A 100 -10.42 -8.92 8.08
CA ASN A 100 -11.27 -7.86 8.62
C ASN A 100 -10.58 -6.49 8.42
N LEU A 101 -10.88 -5.85 7.30
CA LEU A 101 -10.26 -4.58 6.93
C LEU A 101 -10.51 -3.45 7.95
N PRO A 102 -11.73 -3.22 8.46
CA PRO A 102 -11.97 -2.25 9.53
C PRO A 102 -11.08 -2.46 10.76
N LEU A 103 -10.85 -3.72 11.16
CA LEU A 103 -9.98 -4.03 12.29
C LEU A 103 -8.50 -3.76 11.98
N LEU A 104 -8.05 -4.00 10.74
CA LEU A 104 -6.71 -3.62 10.31
C LEU A 104 -6.51 -2.10 10.38
N GLU A 105 -7.48 -1.34 9.88
CA GLU A 105 -7.46 0.13 9.93
C GLU A 105 -7.42 0.65 11.38
N GLN A 106 -8.21 0.05 12.27
CA GLN A 106 -8.16 0.35 13.69
C GLN A 106 -6.78 0.05 14.29
N ALA A 107 -6.21 -1.13 14.00
CA ALA A 107 -4.90 -1.51 14.51
C ALA A 107 -3.79 -0.53 14.07
N ILE A 108 -3.86 -0.04 12.83
CA ILE A 108 -2.94 1.00 12.32
C ILE A 108 -3.09 2.29 13.12
N ARG A 109 -4.32 2.72 13.42
CA ARG A 109 -4.60 3.93 14.21
C ARG A 109 -4.07 3.80 15.63
N GLU A 110 -4.40 2.71 16.32
CA GLU A 110 -3.93 2.44 17.70
C GLU A 110 -2.39 2.43 17.78
N GLN A 111 -1.73 1.75 16.83
CA GLN A 111 -0.26 1.73 16.78
C GLN A 111 0.33 3.14 16.62
N ARG A 112 -0.30 4.01 15.83
CA ARG A 112 0.16 5.40 15.62
C ARG A 112 -0.06 6.24 16.87
N MET A 113 -1.23 6.13 17.52
CA MET A 113 -1.54 6.86 18.75
C MET A 113 -0.55 6.53 19.87
N TYR A 114 -0.29 5.24 20.11
CA TYR A 114 0.69 4.82 21.11
C TYR A 114 2.10 5.40 20.87
N ARG A 115 2.54 5.45 19.59
CA ARG A 115 3.84 6.04 19.24
C ARG A 115 3.87 7.54 19.52
N GLN A 116 2.81 8.27 19.15
CA GLN A 116 2.70 9.70 19.40
C GLN A 116 2.70 10.02 20.90
N GLU A 117 1.94 9.27 21.70
CA GLU A 117 1.92 9.44 23.16
C GLU A 117 3.30 9.26 23.77
N ARG A 118 4.01 8.21 23.36
CA ARG A 118 5.38 7.94 23.81
C ARG A 118 6.34 9.08 23.44
N ASP A 119 6.29 9.56 22.20
CA ASP A 119 7.19 10.61 21.71
C ASP A 119 6.88 11.98 22.35
N SER A 120 5.62 12.24 22.71
CA SER A 120 5.20 13.46 23.40
C SER A 120 5.56 13.50 24.89
N SER A 121 5.84 12.33 25.48
CA SER A 121 6.21 12.16 26.88
C SER A 121 7.74 12.20 27.12
N GLN A 122 8.53 12.43 26.06
CA GLN A 122 9.98 12.60 26.09
C GLN A 122 10.37 14.07 25.91
#